data_AF-A0A7S2RKH6-F1
#
_entry.id   AF-A0A7S2RKH6-F1
#
_cell.length_a   1.000
_cell.length_b   1.000
_cell.length_c   1.000
_cell.angle_alpha   90.00
_cell.angle_beta   90.00
_cell.angle_gamma   90.00
#
_symmetry.space_group_name_H-M   'P 1'
#
loop_
_entity.id
_entity.type
_entity.pdbx_description
1 polymer ?
#
loop_
_entity_poly.entity_id
_entity_poly.type
_entity_poly.pdbx_seq_one_letter_code
_entity_poly.pdbx_strand_id
1 'polypeptide(L)'
;ALSAVTSLAASGDFSLTDTSAQTITHTGATGGSSDFTLSSTNGCVLVEGVRFDGNSVSAINTIDVSNTISLSDTAAQTITHTGATGGSADLTVSSTNGCVLVEDVRFEGSAVSEVSTFGISNTISLTNGGPQAITHTGTIGGSADLTV
;
A
#
# COMPACT_ATOMS: atom_id res chain seq x y z
N ALA A 1 -18.11 -40.81 -4.23
CA ALA A 1 -17.44 -40.07 -3.15
C ALA A 1 -16.31 -40.92 -2.59
N LEU A 2 -15.14 -40.32 -2.36
CA LEU A 2 -14.00 -40.98 -1.69
C LEU A 2 -14.15 -40.80 -0.17
N SER A 3 -15.24 -41.31 0.40
CA SER A 3 -15.72 -40.93 1.74
C SER A 3 -14.93 -41.49 2.93
N ALA A 4 -13.92 -42.33 2.71
CA ALA A 4 -13.08 -42.91 3.76
C ALA A 4 -11.58 -42.67 3.52
N VAL A 5 -11.23 -41.82 2.54
CA VAL A 5 -9.82 -41.50 2.25
C VAL A 5 -9.29 -40.54 3.31
N THR A 6 -8.25 -40.94 4.04
CA THR A 6 -7.59 -40.13 5.05
C THR A 6 -6.32 -39.46 4.54
N SER A 7 -5.73 -39.97 3.46
CA SER A 7 -4.61 -39.36 2.75
C SER A 7 -4.64 -39.74 1.28
N LEU A 8 -4.24 -38.80 0.42
CA LEU A 8 -4.06 -39.02 -1.01
C LEU A 8 -2.67 -38.48 -1.39
N ALA A 9 -1.83 -39.34 -1.96
CA ALA A 9 -0.53 -38.97 -2.50
C ALA A 9 -0.55 -39.13 -4.02
N ALA A 10 -0.09 -38.10 -4.73
CA ALA A 10 0.12 -38.13 -6.17
C ALA A 10 1.60 -37.84 -6.45
N SER A 11 2.21 -38.59 -7.37
CA SER A 11 3.60 -38.36 -7.81
C SER A 11 3.72 -37.36 -8.96
N GLY A 12 2.59 -36.82 -9.44
CA GLY A 12 2.51 -35.85 -10.53
C GLY A 12 1.41 -34.84 -10.26
N ASP A 13 0.90 -34.24 -11.34
CA ASP A 13 -0.05 -33.13 -11.25
C ASP A 13 -1.42 -33.56 -10.72
N PHE A 14 -2.07 -32.63 -10.03
CA PHE A 14 -3.49 -32.69 -9.72
C PHE A 14 -4.25 -31.75 -10.66
N SER A 15 -5.09 -32.31 -11.54
CA SER A 15 -5.76 -31.55 -12.60
C SER A 15 -7.28 -31.48 -12.40
N LEU A 16 -7.82 -30.28 -12.43
CA LEU A 16 -9.25 -29.97 -12.45
C LEU A 16 -9.56 -29.45 -13.87
N THR A 17 -10.23 -30.26 -14.69
CA THR A 17 -10.36 -30.01 -16.15
C THR A 17 -11.79 -29.80 -16.66
N ASP A 18 -12.79 -29.75 -15.76
CA ASP A 18 -14.16 -29.51 -16.17
C ASP A 18 -14.30 -28.04 -16.63
N THR A 19 -15.10 -27.80 -17.66
CA THR A 19 -15.35 -26.43 -18.16
C THR A 19 -16.25 -25.61 -17.24
N SER A 20 -16.92 -26.27 -16.29
CA SER A 20 -17.76 -25.65 -15.26
C SER A 20 -16.93 -25.11 -14.11
N ALA A 21 -17.55 -24.38 -13.19
CA ALA A 21 -16.87 -23.94 -11.97
C ALA A 21 -16.39 -25.15 -11.16
N GLN A 22 -15.11 -25.15 -10.79
CA GLN A 22 -14.50 -26.17 -9.93
C GLN A 22 -14.02 -25.51 -8.65
N THR A 23 -14.16 -26.22 -7.53
CA THR A 23 -13.83 -25.67 -6.21
C THR A 23 -13.09 -26.71 -5.38
N ILE A 24 -12.09 -26.26 -4.63
CA ILE A 24 -11.51 -27.01 -3.52
C ILE A 24 -12.07 -26.39 -2.25
N THR A 25 -12.89 -27.14 -1.52
CA THR A 25 -13.53 -26.67 -0.28
C THR A 25 -12.91 -27.35 0.92
N HIS A 26 -12.36 -26.53 1.83
CA HIS A 26 -11.90 -26.98 3.13
C HIS A 26 -12.92 -26.58 4.21
N THR A 27 -13.35 -27.53 5.04
CA THR A 27 -14.34 -27.31 6.11
C THR A 27 -13.75 -27.43 7.51
N GLY A 28 -12.46 -27.12 7.66
CA GLY A 28 -11.78 -27.11 8.96
C GLY A 28 -12.44 -26.15 9.96
N ALA A 29 -12.33 -26.47 11.25
CA ALA A 29 -12.88 -25.64 12.31
C ALA A 29 -12.11 -24.31 12.45
N THR A 30 -12.82 -23.24 12.81
CA THR A 30 -12.20 -21.93 13.09
C THR A 30 -11.30 -22.01 14.33
N GLY A 31 -10.07 -21.45 14.28
CA GLY A 31 -9.26 -21.23 15.49
C GLY A 31 -7.81 -21.74 15.50
N GLY A 32 -7.17 -21.95 14.34
CA GLY A 32 -5.70 -21.86 14.26
C GLY A 32 -4.90 -23.16 14.19
N SER A 33 -5.51 -24.30 13.91
CA SER A 33 -4.76 -25.54 13.56
C SER A 33 -5.48 -26.42 12.52
N SER A 34 -6.56 -25.93 11.95
CA SER A 34 -7.34 -26.63 10.92
C SER A 34 -7.54 -25.69 9.75
N ASP A 35 -6.45 -25.10 9.28
CA ASP A 35 -6.45 -24.21 8.13
C ASP A 35 -6.22 -25.00 6.84
N PHE A 36 -6.66 -24.45 5.71
CA PHE A 36 -6.29 -24.98 4.41
C PHE A 36 -4.87 -24.51 4.06
N THR A 37 -3.89 -25.39 4.24
CA THR A 37 -2.50 -25.08 3.92
C THR A 37 -2.15 -25.55 2.51
N LEU A 38 -1.74 -24.61 1.67
CA LEU A 38 -1.05 -24.89 0.41
C LEU A 38 0.42 -24.48 0.57
N SER A 39 1.34 -25.41 0.35
CA SER A 39 2.76 -25.18 0.56
C SER A 39 3.60 -25.86 -0.52
N SER A 40 4.79 -25.33 -0.73
CA SER A 40 5.84 -25.94 -1.54
C SER A 40 7.12 -25.96 -0.72
N THR A 41 7.76 -27.12 -0.62
CA THR A 41 8.98 -27.32 0.20
C THR A 41 10.26 -26.94 -0.53
N ASN A 42 10.21 -26.83 -1.85
CA ASN A 42 11.37 -26.63 -2.72
C ASN A 42 11.19 -25.44 -3.68
N GLY A 43 10.29 -24.51 -3.36
CA GLY A 43 10.00 -23.34 -4.18
C GLY A 43 8.73 -22.60 -3.73
N CYS A 44 8.24 -21.68 -4.56
CA CYS A 44 7.04 -20.89 -4.28
C CYS A 44 5.75 -21.61 -4.65
N VAL A 45 4.64 -21.21 -4.03
CA VAL A 45 3.30 -21.47 -4.61
C VAL A 45 3.05 -20.42 -5.70
N LEU A 46 2.68 -20.88 -6.90
CA LEU A 46 2.39 -20.04 -8.06
C LEU A 46 0.88 -20.02 -8.32
N VAL A 47 0.31 -18.82 -8.38
CA VAL A 47 -1.11 -18.57 -8.64
C VAL A 47 -1.16 -17.55 -9.77
N GLU A 48 -1.40 -18.03 -10.99
CA GLU A 48 -1.50 -17.18 -12.19
C GLU A 48 -0.24 -16.29 -12.40
N GLY A 49 0.93 -16.78 -11.97
CA GLY A 49 2.21 -16.08 -12.06
C GLY A 49 2.59 -15.26 -10.82
N VAL A 50 1.65 -14.98 -9.92
CA VAL A 50 1.95 -14.43 -8.58
C VAL A 50 2.68 -15.48 -7.77
N ARG A 51 3.76 -15.07 -7.11
CA ARG A 51 4.60 -15.97 -6.30
C ARG A 51 4.37 -15.71 -4.82
N PHE A 52 3.98 -16.77 -4.10
CA PHE A 52 3.90 -16.81 -2.65
C PHE A 52 5.09 -17.61 -2.11
N ASP A 53 6.01 -16.93 -1.44
CA ASP A 53 7.27 -17.51 -0.93
C ASP A 53 7.44 -17.17 0.55
N GLY A 54 7.01 -18.09 1.41
CA GLY A 54 6.97 -17.89 2.85
C GLY A 54 6.16 -16.64 3.22
N ASN A 55 6.85 -15.61 3.73
CA ASN A 55 6.25 -14.33 4.15
C ASN A 55 6.26 -13.26 3.04
N SER A 56 6.70 -13.58 1.83
CA SER A 56 6.80 -12.63 0.71
C SER A 56 5.81 -12.95 -0.40
N VAL A 57 5.30 -11.89 -1.03
CA VAL A 57 4.51 -11.98 -2.27
C VAL A 57 5.16 -11.10 -3.34
N SER A 58 5.31 -11.63 -4.56
CA SER A 58 5.98 -10.92 -5.66
C SER A 58 5.34 -11.19 -7.02
N ALA A 59 5.83 -10.48 -8.05
CA ALA A 59 5.32 -10.51 -9.43
C ALA A 59 3.87 -10.00 -9.58
N ILE A 60 3.41 -9.19 -8.63
CA ILE A 60 2.11 -8.51 -8.71
C ILE A 60 2.23 -7.27 -9.61
N ASN A 61 1.35 -7.15 -10.61
CA ASN A 61 1.30 -5.96 -11.47
C ASN A 61 0.38 -4.86 -10.91
N THR A 62 -0.74 -5.24 -10.29
CA THR A 62 -1.73 -4.30 -9.74
C THR A 62 -2.39 -4.92 -8.52
N ILE A 63 -2.58 -4.12 -7.47
CA ILE A 63 -3.34 -4.48 -6.26
C ILE A 63 -4.53 -3.53 -6.21
N ASP A 64 -5.74 -4.09 -6.20
CA ASP A 64 -6.98 -3.34 -5.93
C ASP A 64 -7.44 -3.64 -4.50
N VAL A 65 -7.60 -2.60 -3.69
CA VAL A 65 -7.97 -2.69 -2.27
C VAL A 65 -9.22 -1.87 -2.04
N SER A 66 -10.31 -2.53 -1.62
CA SER A 66 -11.62 -1.90 -1.42
C SER A 66 -11.76 -1.13 -0.11
N ASN A 67 -10.81 -1.26 0.81
CA ASN A 67 -10.85 -0.64 2.13
C ASN A 67 -9.46 -0.09 2.53
N THR A 68 -8.82 -0.67 3.54
CA THR A 68 -7.61 -0.14 4.15
C THR A 68 -6.39 -1.03 3.93
N ILE A 69 -5.22 -0.40 3.85
CA ILE A 69 -3.92 -1.04 3.98
C ILE A 69 -3.40 -0.69 5.39
N SER A 70 -3.03 -1.69 6.18
CA SER A 70 -2.53 -1.51 7.55
C SER A 70 -1.07 -1.93 7.65
N LEU A 71 -0.22 -1.03 8.15
CA LEU A 71 1.19 -1.27 8.48
C LEU A 71 1.34 -1.25 10.01
N SER A 72 1.09 -2.39 10.65
CA SER A 72 0.90 -2.48 12.11
C SER A 72 2.11 -2.99 12.90
N ASP A 73 3.25 -3.24 12.25
CA ASP A 73 4.48 -3.64 12.97
C ASP A 73 4.98 -2.49 13.85
N THR A 74 5.57 -2.80 15.01
CA THR A 74 6.19 -1.80 15.89
C THR A 74 7.60 -1.43 15.43
N ALA A 75 8.21 -2.24 14.56
CA ALA A 75 9.46 -1.93 13.91
C ALA A 75 9.30 -0.84 12.84
N ALA A 76 10.42 -0.34 12.32
CA ALA A 76 10.42 0.58 11.21
C ALA A 76 9.79 -0.08 9.97
N GLN A 77 8.80 0.59 9.39
CA GLN A 77 8.10 0.15 8.18
C GLN A 77 8.29 1.20 7.08
N THR A 78 8.35 0.76 5.83
CA THR A 78 8.58 1.66 4.69
C THR A 78 7.73 1.27 3.49
N ILE A 79 7.32 2.28 2.73
CA ILE A 79 6.80 2.13 1.36
C ILE A 79 7.88 2.71 0.45
N THR A 80 8.57 1.85 -0.30
CA THR A 80 9.69 2.27 -1.14
C THR A 80 9.31 2.21 -2.62
N HIS A 81 9.48 3.33 -3.31
CA HIS A 81 9.37 3.39 -4.77
C HIS A 81 10.75 3.62 -5.38
N THR A 82 11.20 2.69 -6.24
CA THR A 82 12.52 2.71 -6.89
C THR A 82 12.47 3.22 -8.34
N GLY A 83 11.50 4.09 -8.65
CA GLY A 83 11.31 4.64 -9.99
C GLY A 83 12.58 5.28 -10.57
N ALA A 84 12.69 5.27 -11.90
CA ALA A 84 13.82 5.85 -12.61
C ALA A 84 13.91 7.37 -12.39
N THR A 85 15.13 7.91 -12.33
CA THR A 85 15.35 9.36 -12.19
C THR A 85 14.83 10.10 -13.43
N GLY A 86 14.27 11.31 -13.24
CA GLY A 86 13.90 12.19 -14.35
C GLY A 86 12.39 12.38 -14.62
N GLY A 87 11.52 12.12 -13.64
CA GLY A 87 10.13 12.60 -13.64
C GLY A 87 9.12 11.78 -14.47
N SER A 88 9.58 10.77 -15.22
CA SER A 88 8.68 9.86 -15.94
C SER A 88 8.30 8.61 -15.13
N ALA A 89 8.91 8.43 -13.96
CA ALA A 89 8.72 7.28 -13.10
C ALA A 89 8.66 7.76 -11.64
N ASP A 90 7.68 8.61 -11.34
CA ASP A 90 7.43 9.15 -10.01
C ASP A 90 6.35 8.34 -9.28
N LEU A 91 6.41 8.33 -7.94
CA LEU A 91 5.31 7.81 -7.13
C LEU A 91 4.19 8.86 -7.07
N THR A 92 3.02 8.52 -7.58
CA THR A 92 1.82 9.35 -7.42
C THR A 92 0.94 8.78 -6.30
N VAL A 93 0.69 9.58 -5.27
CA VAL A 93 -0.33 9.31 -4.24
C VAL A 93 -1.44 10.33 -4.42
N SER A 94 -2.67 9.87 -4.63
CA SER A 94 -3.80 10.76 -4.95
C SER A 94 -5.11 10.25 -4.38
N SER A 95 -6.05 11.18 -4.19
CA SER A 95 -7.43 10.90 -3.83
C SER A 95 -8.33 11.59 -4.83
N THR A 96 -9.20 10.83 -5.51
CA THR A 96 -10.03 11.34 -6.61
C THR A 96 -11.19 12.21 -6.11
N ASN A 97 -11.76 11.86 -4.96
CA ASN A 97 -12.95 12.50 -4.40
C ASN A 97 -12.68 13.25 -3.08
N GLY A 98 -11.42 13.28 -2.64
CA GLY A 98 -11.02 13.91 -1.39
C GLY A 98 -9.55 14.33 -1.44
N CYS A 99 -8.96 14.46 -0.26
CA CYS A 99 -7.56 14.86 -0.12
C CYS A 99 -6.71 13.67 0.27
N VAL A 100 -5.40 13.78 0.03
CA VAL A 100 -4.44 12.91 0.70
C VAL A 100 -4.16 13.53 2.06
N LEU A 101 -4.40 12.77 3.12
CA LEU A 101 -4.10 13.16 4.50
C LEU A 101 -2.84 12.43 4.94
N VAL A 102 -1.89 13.18 5.50
CA VAL A 102 -0.68 12.65 6.14
C VAL A 102 -0.66 13.26 7.53
N GLU A 103 -1.06 12.46 8.51
CA GLU A 103 -1.46 12.96 9.83
C GLU A 103 -2.51 14.09 9.68
N ASP A 104 -2.27 15.24 10.31
CA ASP A 104 -3.14 16.43 10.24
C ASP A 104 -2.86 17.32 9.01
N VAL A 105 -1.95 16.92 8.10
CA VAL A 105 -1.63 17.70 6.90
C VAL A 105 -2.51 17.27 5.73
N ARG A 106 -3.16 18.24 5.10
CA ARG A 106 -4.03 18.04 3.94
C ARG A 106 -3.36 18.45 2.63
N PHE A 107 -3.27 17.50 1.70
CA PHE A 107 -2.83 17.70 0.32
C PHE A 107 -4.02 17.63 -0.65
N GLU A 108 -4.27 18.72 -1.37
CA GLU A 108 -5.37 18.84 -2.34
C GLU A 108 -4.87 19.49 -3.64
N GLY A 109 -4.65 18.67 -4.66
CA GLY A 109 -4.03 19.13 -5.91
C GLY A 109 -2.66 19.75 -5.64
N SER A 110 -2.53 21.05 -5.92
CA SER A 110 -1.29 21.81 -5.68
C SER A 110 -1.25 22.53 -4.32
N ALA A 111 -2.29 22.43 -3.50
CA ALA A 111 -2.37 23.09 -2.20
C ALA A 111 -1.95 22.16 -1.05
N VAL A 112 -1.29 22.75 -0.06
CA VAL A 112 -0.98 22.14 1.25
C VAL A 112 -1.61 23.02 2.32
N SER A 113 -2.37 22.41 3.24
CA SER A 113 -3.12 23.12 4.28
C SER A 113 -3.11 22.35 5.61
N GLU A 114 -3.65 22.97 6.66
CA GLU A 114 -3.76 22.40 8.03
C GLU A 114 -2.42 22.12 8.74
N VAL A 115 -1.30 22.56 8.14
CA VAL A 115 0.03 22.50 8.75
C VAL A 115 0.10 23.39 10.01
N SER A 116 0.24 22.77 11.18
CA SER A 116 0.34 23.48 12.47
C SER A 116 1.69 24.20 12.66
N THR A 117 2.79 23.59 12.23
CA THR A 117 4.14 24.19 12.30
C THR A 117 4.95 23.76 11.08
N PHE A 118 5.54 24.72 10.38
CA PHE A 118 6.38 24.46 9.21
C PHE A 118 7.81 24.94 9.48
N GLY A 119 8.70 24.00 9.84
CA GLY A 119 10.10 24.28 10.11
C GLY A 119 10.95 24.23 8.85
N ILE A 120 11.62 25.33 8.50
CA ILE A 120 12.49 25.43 7.32
C ILE A 120 13.89 25.82 7.78
N SER A 121 14.89 24.99 7.46
CA SER A 121 16.28 25.20 7.89
C SER A 121 17.14 25.98 6.90
N ASN A 122 16.67 26.16 5.66
CA ASN A 122 17.42 26.84 4.61
C ASN A 122 16.59 27.98 3.99
N THR A 123 16.23 27.90 2.70
CA THR A 123 15.58 29.00 1.97
C THR A 123 14.20 28.62 1.47
N ILE A 124 13.31 29.63 1.43
CA ILE A 124 12.05 29.58 0.67
C ILE A 124 12.31 30.27 -0.68
N SER A 125 11.95 29.63 -1.79
CA SER A 125 12.07 30.20 -3.13
C SER A 125 10.69 30.38 -3.76
N LEU A 126 10.39 31.61 -4.17
CA LEU A 126 9.16 31.98 -4.86
C LEU A 126 9.52 32.33 -6.31
N THR A 127 9.26 31.42 -7.26
CA THR A 127 9.81 31.48 -8.63
C THR A 127 8.78 31.72 -9.74
N ASN A 128 7.50 31.95 -9.42
CA ASN A 128 6.52 32.26 -10.44
C ASN A 128 6.87 33.58 -11.16
N GLY A 129 6.74 33.60 -12.49
CA GLY A 129 7.01 34.80 -13.31
C GLY A 129 6.01 35.93 -13.13
N GLY A 130 4.87 35.66 -12.49
CA GLY A 130 3.89 36.66 -12.07
C GLY A 130 4.12 37.21 -10.66
N PRO A 131 3.25 38.12 -10.17
CA PRO A 131 3.28 38.59 -8.80
C PRO A 131 3.16 37.44 -7.80
N GLN A 132 3.98 37.48 -6.75
CA GLN A 132 3.98 36.51 -5.66
C GLN A 132 3.83 37.27 -4.34
N ALA A 133 3.09 36.71 -3.39
CA ALA A 133 2.84 37.34 -2.10
C ALA A 133 2.89 36.32 -0.96
N ILE A 134 3.43 36.75 0.17
CA ILE A 134 3.26 36.08 1.47
C ILE A 134 2.29 36.95 2.26
N THR A 135 1.13 36.40 2.61
CA THR A 135 0.11 37.12 3.40
C THR A 135 0.11 36.55 4.81
N HIS A 136 0.39 37.39 5.80
CA HIS A 136 0.23 37.08 7.21
C HIS A 136 -0.96 37.87 7.76
N THR A 137 -1.93 37.20 8.37
CA THR A 137 -3.16 37.82 8.91
C THR A 137 -3.17 37.88 10.44
N GLY A 138 -2.05 37.60 11.11
CA GLY A 138 -1.96 37.77 12.56
C GLY A 138 -2.10 39.24 12.96
N THR A 139 -2.73 39.48 14.11
CA THR A 139 -2.87 40.82 14.69
C THR A 139 -1.54 41.33 15.22
N ILE A 140 -1.10 42.48 14.72
CA ILE A 140 0.13 43.18 15.11
C ILE A 140 0.17 43.35 16.64
N GLY A 141 1.18 42.76 17.30
CA GLY A 141 1.44 42.98 18.73
C GLY A 141 1.84 41.75 19.58
N GLY A 142 1.93 40.55 19.01
CA GLY A 142 2.47 39.35 19.67
C GLY A 142 3.61 38.72 18.87
N SER A 143 4.41 37.84 19.47
CA SER A 143 5.57 37.16 18.84
C SER A 143 5.21 36.18 17.70
N ALA A 144 4.04 36.34 17.09
CA ALA A 144 3.47 35.50 16.04
C ALA A 144 3.53 36.17 14.65
N ASP A 145 4.04 37.40 14.53
CA ASP A 145 4.20 38.05 13.23
C ASP A 145 5.36 37.48 12.40
N LEU A 146 5.20 37.51 11.08
CA LEU A 146 6.28 37.25 10.12
C LEU A 146 7.40 38.27 10.38
N THR A 147 8.43 37.81 11.10
CA THR A 147 9.64 38.58 11.34
C THR A 147 10.62 38.22 10.23
N VAL A 148 10.77 39.11 9.24
CA VAL A 148 11.78 39.04 8.17
C VAL A 148 13.01 39.86 8.51
#